data_AF-A0A7S1CK34-F1
#
_entry.id   AF-A0A7S1CK34-F1
#
_cell.length_a   1.000
_cell.length_b   1.000
_cell.length_c   1.000
_cell.angle_alpha   90.00
_cell.angle_beta   90.00
_cell.angle_gamma   90.00
#
_symmetry.space_group_name_H-M   'P 1'
#
loop_
_entity.id
_entity.type
_entity.pdbx_description
1 polymer ?
#
loop_
_entity_poly.entity_id
_entity_poly.type
_entity_poly.pdbx_seq_one_letter_code
_entity_poly.pdbx_strand_id
1 'polypeptide(L)'
;MAFADLSDAQREDMVVSLAALALADGGVETSADNINALIAASGNKVQAFWAGLYSKLLAEKDINELIVKPGGGGGGGGGGGGGGGADREGGDGSGGGGGG
;
A
#
# COMPACT_ATOMS: atom_id res chain seq x y z
N MET A 1 17.05 3.90 -9.78
CA MET A 1 15.97 4.73 -10.35
C MET A 1 15.89 5.97 -9.50
N ALA A 2 16.18 7.14 -10.06
CA ALA A 2 15.98 8.39 -9.34
C ALA A 2 14.47 8.70 -9.27
N PHE A 3 14.04 9.47 -8.27
CA PHE A 3 12.67 10.00 -8.23
C PHE A 3 12.29 10.79 -9.49
N ALA A 4 13.27 11.29 -10.25
CA ALA A 4 13.06 11.98 -11.52
C ALA A 4 12.71 11.01 -12.67
N ASP A 5 13.08 9.73 -12.58
CA ASP A 5 12.90 8.74 -13.64
C ASP A 5 11.53 8.02 -13.57
N LEU A 6 10.71 8.34 -12.57
CA LEU A 6 9.38 7.78 -12.40
C LEU A 6 8.37 8.45 -13.34
N SER A 7 7.45 7.66 -13.89
CA SER A 7 6.29 8.19 -14.61
C SER A 7 5.42 9.03 -13.67
N ASP A 8 4.62 9.93 -14.23
CA ASP A 8 3.72 10.78 -13.46
C ASP A 8 2.78 9.95 -12.58
N ALA A 9 2.23 8.85 -13.10
CA ALA A 9 1.39 7.95 -12.32
C ALA A 9 2.13 7.29 -11.14
N GLN A 10 3.38 6.85 -11.34
CA GLN A 10 4.18 6.29 -10.25
C GLN A 10 4.55 7.35 -9.20
N ARG A 11 4.84 8.57 -9.64
CA ARG A 11 5.10 9.70 -8.74
C ARG A 11 3.87 10.05 -7.92
N GLU A 12 2.71 10.11 -8.55
CA GLU A 12 1.43 10.40 -7.91
C GLU A 12 1.06 9.36 -6.84
N ASP A 13 1.18 8.07 -7.15
CA ASP A 13 0.96 6.98 -6.19
C ASP A 13 1.95 7.05 -5.01
N MET A 14 3.23 7.35 -5.28
CA MET A 14 4.22 7.56 -4.22
C MET A 14 3.92 8.77 -3.33
N VAL A 15 3.46 9.87 -3.92
CA VAL A 15 3.09 11.07 -3.15
C VAL A 15 1.91 10.76 -2.22
N VAL A 16 0.89 10.07 -2.72
CA VAL A 16 -0.29 9.71 -1.92
C VAL A 16 0.02 8.68 -0.84
N SER A 17 0.83 7.66 -1.13
CA SER A 17 1.24 6.67 -0.12
C SER A 17 2.06 7.30 1.00
N LEU A 18 3.00 8.19 0.67
CA LEU A 18 3.79 8.93 1.67
C LEU A 18 2.92 9.91 2.46
N ALA A 19 1.95 10.57 1.83
CA ALA A 19 1.00 11.43 2.53
C ALA A 19 0.14 10.63 3.53
N ALA A 20 -0.35 9.45 3.12
CA ALA A 20 -1.12 8.58 4.00
C ALA A 20 -0.29 8.09 5.20
N LEU A 21 0.98 7.72 4.97
CA LEU A 21 1.89 7.32 6.05
C LEU A 21 2.16 8.48 7.02
N ALA A 22 2.41 9.68 6.51
CA ALA A 22 2.65 10.85 7.34
C ALA A 22 1.43 11.23 8.20
N LEU A 23 0.21 11.09 7.67
CA LEU A 23 -1.01 11.28 8.45
C LEU A 23 -1.14 10.25 9.56
N ALA A 24 -0.87 8.99 9.26
CA ALA A 24 -0.88 7.91 10.25
C ALA A 24 0.16 8.13 11.36
N ASP A 25 1.40 8.48 11.00
CA ASP A 25 2.45 8.82 11.96
C ASP A 25 2.06 10.03 12.84
N GLY A 26 1.33 10.99 12.26
CA GLY A 26 0.79 12.15 12.96
C GLY A 26 -0.46 11.87 13.79
N GLY A 27 -0.99 10.64 13.79
CA GLY A 27 -2.24 10.27 14.46
C GLY A 27 -3.47 10.98 13.88
N VAL A 28 -3.40 11.43 12.64
CA VAL A 28 -4.49 12.09 11.91
C VAL A 28 -5.20 11.06 11.05
N GLU A 29 -6.53 11.13 10.99
CA GLU A 29 -7.34 10.26 10.14
C GLU A 29 -6.93 10.36 8.66
N THR A 30 -6.72 9.21 8.01
CA THR A 30 -6.38 9.07 6.58
C THR A 30 -7.60 9.20 5.66
N SER A 31 -8.41 10.24 5.88
CA SER A 31 -9.53 10.60 5.02
C SER A 31 -9.04 11.22 3.70
N ALA A 32 -9.88 11.19 2.66
CA ALA A 32 -9.53 11.77 1.36
C ALA A 32 -9.25 13.28 1.47
N ASP A 33 -9.96 13.99 2.34
CA ASP A 33 -9.78 15.43 2.56
C ASP A 33 -8.44 15.74 3.22
N ASN A 34 -8.05 14.97 4.25
CA ASN A 34 -6.77 15.13 4.93
C ASN A 34 -5.59 14.79 4.01
N ILE A 35 -5.74 13.74 3.19
CA ILE A 35 -4.74 13.37 2.18
C ILE A 35 -4.57 14.50 1.16
N ASN A 36 -5.67 15.04 0.61
CA ASN A 36 -5.62 16.14 -0.35
C ASN A 36 -5.02 17.42 0.26
N ALA A 37 -5.36 17.72 1.52
CA ALA A 37 -4.80 18.87 2.24
C ALA A 37 -3.29 18.76 2.40
N LEU A 38 -2.78 17.58 2.75
CA LEU A 38 -1.35 17.34 2.90
C LEU A 38 -0.61 17.39 1.55
N ILE A 39 -1.20 16.84 0.49
CA ILE A 39 -0.64 16.92 -0.87
C ILE A 39 -0.52 18.38 -1.31
N ALA A 40 -1.56 19.18 -1.10
CA ALA A 40 -1.52 20.60 -1.41
C ALA A 40 -0.44 21.33 -0.59
N ALA A 41 -0.31 21.03 0.71
CA ALA A 41 0.73 21.60 1.57
C ALA A 41 2.16 21.21 1.13
N SER A 42 2.32 20.02 0.56
CA SER A 42 3.61 19.54 0.02
C SER A 42 3.99 20.15 -1.33
N GLY A 43 3.10 20.92 -1.96
CA GLY A 43 3.31 21.52 -3.29
C GLY A 43 3.20 20.54 -4.46
N ASN A 44 2.80 19.29 -4.19
CA ASN A 44 2.59 18.28 -5.23
C ASN A 44 1.20 18.36 -5.84
N LYS A 45 1.05 17.81 -7.05
CA LYS A 45 -0.23 17.62 -7.72
C LYS A 45 -0.46 16.14 -7.97
N VAL A 46 -1.64 15.66 -7.59
CA VAL A 46 -2.04 14.27 -7.73
C VAL A 46 -3.48 14.23 -8.21
N GLN A 47 -3.83 13.23 -9.03
CA GLN A 47 -5.20 13.04 -9.47
C GLN A 47 -6.13 12.72 -8.29
N ALA A 48 -7.32 13.33 -8.28
CA ALA A 48 -8.30 13.17 -7.19
C ALA A 48 -8.73 11.70 -6.96
N PHE A 49 -8.56 10.83 -7.95
CA PHE A 49 -8.77 9.39 -7.84
C PHE A 49 -7.96 8.76 -6.69
N TRP A 50 -6.70 9.16 -6.52
CA TRP A 50 -5.76 8.51 -5.59
C TRP A 50 -6.12 8.72 -4.12
N ALA A 51 -6.53 9.93 -3.73
CA ALA A 51 -6.93 10.21 -2.35
C ALA A 51 -8.16 9.39 -1.93
N GLY A 52 -9.13 9.23 -2.84
CA GLY A 52 -10.31 8.38 -2.61
C GLY A 52 -10.01 6.88 -2.62
N LEU A 53 -9.01 6.44 -3.38
CA LEU A 53 -8.56 5.06 -3.38
C LEU A 53 -7.89 4.68 -2.05
N TYR A 54 -6.95 5.51 -1.60
CA TYR A 54 -6.19 5.26 -0.37
C TYR A 54 -7.06 5.38 0.89
N SER A 55 -8.00 6.34 0.92
CA SER A 55 -8.92 6.43 2.07
C SER A 55 -9.79 5.19 2.22
N LYS A 56 -10.25 4.60 1.11
CA LYS A 56 -10.99 3.33 1.13
C LYS A 56 -10.10 2.15 1.54
N LEU A 57 -8.91 2.07 0.98
CA LEU A 57 -7.95 1.01 1.30
C LEU A 57 -7.60 0.98 2.79
N LEU A 58 -7.34 2.15 3.36
CA LEU A 58 -6.94 2.30 4.76
C LEU A 58 -8.10 2.26 5.75
N ALA A 59 -9.35 2.35 5.26
CA ALA A 59 -10.53 2.02 6.05
C ALA A 59 -10.68 0.50 6.25
N GLU A 60 -10.20 -0.31 5.31
CA GLU A 60 -10.29 -1.78 5.37
C GLU A 60 -9.03 -2.44 5.93
N LYS A 61 -7.86 -1.79 5.84
CA LYS A 61 -6.57 -2.33 6.26
C LYS A 61 -5.82 -1.33 7.12
N ASP A 62 -5.28 -1.82 8.24
CA ASP A 62 -4.42 -1.00 9.09
C ASP A 62 -3.06 -0.77 8.41
N ILE A 63 -2.60 0.48 8.44
CA ILE A 63 -1.35 0.88 7.78
C ILE A 63 -0.12 0.25 8.44
N ASN A 64 -0.14 0.01 9.75
CA ASN A 64 0.95 -0.66 10.47
C ASN A 64 1.05 -2.12 10.07
N GLU A 65 -0.10 -2.79 9.87
CA GLU A 65 -0.11 -4.16 9.37
C GLU A 65 0.46 -4.25 7.94
N LEU A 66 0.18 -3.28 7.08
CA LEU A 66 0.74 -3.20 5.74
C LEU A 66 2.27 -3.02 5.74
N ILE A 67 2.81 -2.24 6.69
CA ILE A 67 4.26 -2.02 6.83
C ILE A 67 4.97 -3.29 7.33
N VAL A 68 4.39 -3.98 8.32
CA VAL A 68 5.00 -5.18 8.91
C VAL A 68 4.81 -6.41 8.01
N LYS A 69 3.77 -6.42 7.16
CA LYS A 69 3.47 -7.49 6.20
C LYS A 69 3.28 -6.92 4.79
N PRO A 70 4.37 -6.50 4.11
CA PRO A 70 4.27 -5.89 2.78
C PRO A 70 3.70 -6.82 1.70
N GLY A 71 3.68 -8.14 1.94
CA GLY A 71 3.03 -9.13 1.07
C GLY A 71 1.51 -9.30 1.26
N GLY A 72 0.90 -8.68 2.29
CA GLY A 72 -0.54 -8.80 2.60
C GLY A 72 -1.44 -7.79 1.89
N GLY A 73 -0.86 -6.80 1.19
CA GLY A 73 -1.57 -5.72 0.50
C GLY A 73 -1.99 -6.02 -0.94
N GLY A 74 -1.65 -7.20 -1.47
CA GLY A 74 -1.87 -7.55 -2.88
C GLY A 74 -3.34 -7.85 -3.22
N GLY A 75 -4.12 -6.81 -3.51
CA GLY A 75 -5.48 -6.90 -4.03
C GLY A 75 -5.89 -5.71 -4.89
N GLY A 76 -4.94 -4.96 -5.46
CA GLY A 76 -5.21 -3.94 -6.47
C GLY A 76 -5.37 -4.60 -7.83
N GLY A 77 -6.59 -5.00 -8.17
CA GLY A 77 -6.93 -5.47 -9.51
C GLY A 77 -6.73 -4.35 -10.54
N GLY A 78 -5.57 -4.34 -11.18
CA GLY A 78 -5.30 -3.66 -12.44
C GLY A 78 -5.01 -4.71 -13.50
N GLY A 79 -5.85 -4.79 -14.53
CA GLY A 79 -5.73 -5.77 -15.59
C GLY A 79 -4.44 -5.64 -16.41
N GLY A 80 -3.98 -6.77 -16.94
CA GLY A 80 -3.04 -6.82 -18.07
C GLY A 80 -1.80 -7.68 -17.83
N GLY A 81 -1.87 -8.94 -18.28
CA GLY A 81 -0.73 -9.60 -18.92
C GLY A 81 0.26 -10.36 -18.02
N GLY A 82 0.19 -11.70 -18.10
CA GLY A 82 1.37 -12.53 -18.31
C GLY A 82 2.17 -13.00 -17.10
N GLY A 83 1.95 -14.28 -16.75
CA GLY A 83 3.04 -15.23 -16.59
C GLY A 83 3.70 -15.36 -15.21
N GLY A 84 3.36 -16.45 -14.53
CA GLY A 84 4.38 -17.36 -13.97
C GLY A 84 4.72 -17.22 -12.48
N GLY A 85 4.56 -18.34 -11.77
CA GLY A 85 5.35 -18.71 -10.59
C GLY A 85 4.76 -18.22 -9.27
N ALA A 86 3.97 -18.99 -8.52
CA ALA A 86 4.29 -20.23 -7.80
C ALA A 86 4.35 -19.96 -6.28
N ASP A 87 3.76 -20.91 -5.55
CA ASP A 87 4.01 -21.26 -4.15
C ASP A 87 3.32 -20.41 -3.05
N ARG A 88 2.00 -20.66 -2.91
CA ARG A 88 1.39 -20.74 -1.56
C ARG A 88 1.37 -22.20 -1.16
N GLU A 89 2.17 -22.57 -0.16
CA GLU A 89 1.64 -23.32 0.97
C GLU A 89 2.49 -23.01 2.19
N GLY A 90 1.84 -22.35 3.15
CA GLY A 90 2.43 -21.98 4.42
C GLY A 90 2.74 -23.23 5.23
N GLY A 91 3.86 -23.18 5.94
CA GLY A 91 4.12 -24.10 7.02
C GLY A 91 3.09 -23.90 8.12
N ASP A 92 2.52 -25.01 8.58
CA ASP A 92 1.99 -25.15 9.93
C ASP A 92 2.43 -26.53 10.44
N GLY A 93 2.99 -26.56 11.64
CA GLY A 93 3.63 -27.74 12.21
C GLY A 93 2.64 -28.73 12.81
N SER A 94 3.12 -29.92 13.18
CA SER A 94 2.91 -30.59 14.48
C SER A 94 3.14 -32.10 14.42
N GLY A 95 3.95 -32.62 15.37
CA GLY A 95 3.97 -34.01 15.89
C GLY A 95 4.55 -35.09 14.96
N GLY A 96 5.39 -36.04 15.37
CA GLY A 96 5.85 -36.51 16.67
C GLY A 96 6.14 -38.03 16.56
N GLY A 97 7.33 -38.49 17.00
CA GLY A 97 7.69 -39.92 17.22
C GLY A 97 7.87 -40.77 15.95
N GLY A 98 8.85 -41.66 15.77
CA GLY A 98 9.68 -42.41 16.70
C GLY A 98 9.55 -43.91 16.39
N GLY A 99 10.56 -44.49 15.74
CA GLY A 99 10.96 -45.91 15.82
C GLY A 99 10.03 -47.00 15.27
N GLY A 100 10.58 -47.84 14.39
CA GLY A 100 10.00 -49.11 13.94
C GLY A 100 10.56 -49.57 12.61
#